data_AF-A0A098VMH6-F1
#
_entry.id   AF-A0A098VMH6-F1
#
_cell.length_a   1.000
_cell.length_b   1.000
_cell.length_c   1.000
_cell.angle_alpha   90.00
_cell.angle_beta   90.00
_cell.angle_gamma   90.00
#
_symmetry.space_group_name_H-M   'P 1'
#
loop_
_entity.id
_entity.type
_entity.pdbx_description
1 polymer ?
#
loop_
_entity_poly.entity_id
_entity_poly.type
_entity_poly.pdbx_seq_one_letter_code
_entity_poly.pdbx_strand_id
1 'polypeptide(L)'
;MVASYVGENKVFEHAYLNGDLEVELVPQGTLAERIRAFGAGIPAFYTRTGVGTVVETGENAVRYAPSGDVIEFSEPRETRNFNHISYVMEKALGGDFALIKGWKGDSLGNVIFRKTSRNFNQVMAKAAKVTIVEVLMLLLFVG
;
A
#
# COMPACT_ATOMS: atom_id res chain seq x y z
N MET A 1 -9.91 0.64 -2.99
CA MET A 1 -8.63 1.35 -2.73
C MET A 1 -7.96 0.72 -1.52
N VAL A 2 -6.63 0.57 -1.52
CA VAL A 2 -5.86 0.11 -0.35
C VAL A 2 -5.05 1.29 0.17
N ALA A 3 -5.25 1.68 1.43
CA ALA A 3 -4.63 2.87 2.01
C ALA A 3 -4.40 2.73 3.52
N SER A 4 -3.49 3.52 4.08
CA SER A 4 -3.26 3.54 5.53
C SER A 4 -3.96 4.67 6.26
N TYR A 5 -4.30 5.74 5.54
CA TYR A 5 -5.01 6.90 6.05
C TYR A 5 -5.65 7.61 4.86
N VAL A 6 -6.91 8.00 5.03
CA VAL A 6 -7.73 8.56 3.95
C VAL A 6 -8.07 10.04 4.16
N GLY A 7 -7.63 10.63 5.28
CA GLY A 7 -8.10 11.91 5.78
C GLY A 7 -7.84 13.11 4.86
N GLU A 8 -8.49 14.22 5.22
CA GLU A 8 -8.52 15.51 4.51
C GLU A 8 -9.05 15.49 3.07
N ASN A 9 -9.56 14.33 2.60
CA ASN A 9 -10.22 14.21 1.31
C ASN A 9 -11.72 13.94 1.46
N LYS A 10 -12.54 15.01 1.46
CA LYS A 10 -14.00 14.90 1.60
C LYS A 10 -14.64 14.09 0.48
N VAL A 11 -14.12 14.18 -0.74
CA VAL A 11 -14.64 13.42 -1.89
C VAL A 11 -14.45 11.93 -1.66
N PHE A 12 -13.28 11.54 -1.16
CA PHE A 12 -12.99 10.16 -0.78
C PHE A 12 -13.93 9.69 0.33
N GLU A 13 -14.06 10.46 1.41
CA GLU A 13 -14.90 10.11 2.56
C GLU A 13 -16.36 9.92 2.14
N HIS A 14 -16.91 10.85 1.36
CA HIS A 14 -18.27 10.73 0.83
C HIS A 14 -18.43 9.51 -0.08
N ALA A 15 -17.50 9.27 -1.01
CA ALA A 15 -17.57 8.10 -1.89
C ALA A 15 -17.51 6.78 -1.11
N TYR A 16 -16.69 6.72 -0.04
CA TYR A 16 -16.60 5.54 0.80
C TYR A 16 -17.89 5.30 1.61
N LEU A 17 -18.39 6.34 2.29
CA LEU A 17 -19.60 6.24 3.12
C LEU A 17 -20.88 6.02 2.32
N ASN A 18 -20.94 6.48 1.06
CA ASN A 18 -22.08 6.25 0.16
C ASN A 18 -22.04 4.87 -0.53
N GLY A 19 -20.94 4.12 -0.40
CA GLY A 19 -20.77 2.80 -1.03
C GLY A 19 -20.27 2.81 -2.47
N ASP A 20 -19.90 3.99 -2.99
CA ASP A 20 -19.33 4.18 -4.32
C ASP A 20 -17.87 3.70 -4.41
N LEU A 21 -17.20 3.56 -3.26
CA LEU A 21 -15.79 3.18 -3.17
C LEU A 21 -15.57 2.09 -2.12
N GLU A 22 -14.88 1.02 -2.50
CA GLU A 22 -14.34 0.02 -1.57
C GLU A 22 -13.01 0.50 -0.98
N VAL A 23 -12.77 0.27 0.31
CA VAL A 23 -11.56 0.72 1.02
C VAL A 23 -11.02 -0.37 1.94
N GLU A 24 -9.82 -0.87 1.66
CA GLU A 24 -9.05 -1.70 2.60
C GLU A 24 -8.10 -0.79 3.39
N LEU A 25 -8.37 -0.60 4.68
CA LEU A 25 -7.47 0.12 5.58
C LEU A 25 -6.36 -0.80 6.08
N VAL A 26 -5.11 -0.45 5.77
CA VAL A 26 -3.93 -1.27 6.08
C VAL A 26 -2.93 -0.42 6.87
N PRO A 27 -2.40 -0.89 8.02
CA PRO A 27 -1.38 -0.17 8.76
C PRO A 27 -0.20 0.26 7.85
N GLN A 28 0.26 1.50 7.96
CA GLN A 28 1.19 2.10 6.99
C GLN A 28 2.48 1.29 6.79
N GLY A 29 3.06 0.77 7.88
CA GLY A 29 4.24 -0.09 7.81
C GLY A 29 3.97 -1.41 7.10
N THR A 30 2.82 -2.03 7.39
CA THR A 30 2.36 -3.24 6.70
C THR A 30 2.14 -2.98 5.23
N LEU A 31 1.51 -1.87 4.84
CA LEU A 31 1.30 -1.51 3.44
C LEU A 31 2.63 -1.37 2.69
N ALA A 32 3.61 -0.66 3.27
CA ALA A 32 4.93 -0.52 2.67
C ALA A 32 5.64 -1.87 2.50
N GLU A 33 5.54 -2.76 3.50
CA GLU A 33 6.18 -4.07 3.47
C GLU A 33 5.48 -5.04 2.52
N ARG A 34 4.14 -5.01 2.40
CA ARG A 34 3.40 -5.77 1.37
C ARG A 34 3.86 -5.40 -0.03
N ILE A 35 4.06 -4.11 -0.30
CA ILE A 35 4.57 -3.61 -1.58
C ILE A 35 6.02 -4.07 -1.81
N ARG A 36 6.88 -3.90 -0.81
CA ARG A 36 8.28 -4.34 -0.88
C ARG A 36 8.41 -5.85 -1.10
N ALA A 37 7.60 -6.65 -0.39
CA ALA A 37 7.58 -8.11 -0.50
C ALA A 37 7.26 -8.56 -1.92
N PHE A 38 6.26 -7.94 -2.56
CA PHE A 38 5.90 -8.23 -3.95
C PHE A 38 7.09 -8.00 -4.90
N GLY A 39 7.72 -6.82 -4.83
CA GLY A 39 8.87 -6.50 -5.67
C GLY A 39 10.13 -7.35 -5.38
N ALA A 40 10.14 -8.08 -4.27
CA ALA A 40 11.21 -9.01 -3.90
C ALA A 40 10.86 -10.49 -4.17
N GLY A 41 9.69 -10.79 -4.75
CA GLY A 41 9.25 -12.17 -4.99
C GLY A 41 8.90 -12.92 -3.71
N ILE A 42 8.56 -12.23 -2.63
CA ILE A 42 8.14 -12.81 -1.35
C ILE A 42 6.61 -12.80 -1.32
N PRO A 43 5.92 -13.96 -1.35
CA PRO A 43 4.45 -13.98 -1.49
C PRO A 43 3.71 -13.56 -0.22
N ALA A 44 4.31 -13.76 0.95
CA ALA A 44 3.75 -13.37 2.25
C ALA A 44 4.85 -13.23 3.30
N PHE A 45 4.55 -12.48 4.37
CA PHE A 45 5.43 -12.31 5.54
C PHE A 45 4.59 -12.19 6.82
N TYR A 46 5.21 -12.37 7.98
CA TYR A 46 4.57 -12.18 9.28
C TYR A 46 4.99 -10.84 9.91
N THR A 47 4.05 -10.13 10.51
CA THR A 47 4.28 -8.89 11.27
C THR A 47 3.46 -8.88 12.55
N ARG A 48 3.94 -8.18 13.58
CA ARG A 48 3.19 -7.98 14.83
C ARG A 48 2.11 -6.91 14.69
N THR A 49 2.23 -6.05 13.68
CA THR A 49 1.29 -4.95 13.44
C THR A 49 -0.09 -5.48 13.09
N GLY A 50 -1.10 -5.13 13.89
CA GLY A 50 -2.49 -5.57 13.68
C GLY A 50 -2.94 -6.72 14.58
N VAL A 51 -2.01 -7.33 15.34
CA VAL A 51 -2.36 -8.40 16.28
C VAL A 51 -3.33 -7.87 17.35
N GLY A 52 -4.43 -8.60 17.57
CA GLY A 52 -5.49 -8.28 18.52
C GLY A 52 -6.40 -7.12 18.08
N THR A 53 -6.36 -6.71 16.81
CA THR A 53 -7.19 -5.61 16.30
C THR A 53 -8.10 -6.08 15.17
N VAL A 54 -8.96 -5.17 14.68
CA VAL A 54 -9.81 -5.37 13.49
C VAL A 54 -9.04 -5.77 12.23
N VAL A 55 -7.73 -5.50 12.18
CA VAL A 55 -6.85 -5.98 11.10
C VAL A 55 -6.67 -7.49 11.18
N GLU A 56 -6.49 -8.05 12.38
CA GLU A 56 -6.40 -9.49 12.59
C GLU A 56 -7.78 -10.16 12.42
N THR A 57 -8.81 -9.61 13.06
CA THR A 57 -10.14 -10.25 13.12
C THR A 57 -10.91 -10.18 11.79
N GLY A 58 -10.52 -9.29 10.88
CA GLY A 58 -11.23 -9.05 9.63
C GLY A 58 -12.39 -8.07 9.77
N GLU A 59 -12.63 -7.49 10.94
CA GLU A 59 -13.81 -6.66 11.21
C GLU A 59 -13.69 -5.22 10.68
N ASN A 60 -12.68 -4.90 9.85
CA ASN A 60 -12.68 -3.63 9.12
C ASN A 60 -13.79 -3.61 8.07
N ALA A 61 -14.64 -2.60 8.10
CA ALA A 61 -15.55 -2.31 7.00
C ALA A 61 -14.72 -2.03 5.73
N VAL A 62 -15.04 -2.74 4.65
CA VAL A 62 -14.46 -2.54 3.31
C VAL A 62 -15.42 -1.78 2.41
N ARG A 63 -16.74 -1.96 2.60
CA ARG A 63 -17.76 -1.29 1.80
C ARG A 63 -19.03 -1.04 2.59
N TYR A 64 -19.62 0.14 2.36
CA TYR A 64 -20.93 0.52 2.86
C TYR A 64 -22.01 0.41 1.79
N ALA A 65 -23.26 0.20 2.20
CA ALA A 65 -24.43 0.45 1.38
C ALA A 65 -24.84 1.94 1.47
N PRO A 66 -25.63 2.45 0.51
CA PRO A 66 -26.21 3.79 0.61
C PRO A 66 -27.08 4.03 1.85
N SER A 67 -27.55 2.97 2.51
CA SER A 67 -28.26 3.05 3.80
C SER A 67 -27.35 3.37 4.98
N GLY A 68 -26.02 3.23 4.83
CA GLY A 68 -25.02 3.34 5.89
C GLY A 68 -24.64 2.00 6.53
N ASP A 69 -25.27 0.89 6.15
CA ASP A 69 -24.92 -0.44 6.64
C ASP A 69 -23.59 -0.92 6.03
N VAL A 70 -22.78 -1.64 6.82
CA VAL A 70 -21.60 -2.33 6.28
C VAL A 70 -22.06 -3.57 5.51
N ILE A 71 -21.69 -3.67 4.24
CA ILE A 71 -22.05 -4.81 3.38
C ILE A 71 -20.87 -5.72 3.06
N GLU A 72 -19.65 -5.27 3.36
CA GLU A 72 -18.43 -6.04 3.17
C GLU A 72 -17.45 -5.72 4.28
N PHE A 73 -16.92 -6.78 4.91
CA PHE A 73 -15.84 -6.71 5.89
C PHE A 73 -14.56 -7.31 5.29
N SER A 74 -13.41 -6.95 5.85
CA SER A 74 -12.13 -7.51 5.44
C SER A 74 -11.98 -8.99 5.84
N GLU A 75 -11.08 -9.70 5.18
CA GLU A 75 -10.77 -11.08 5.55
C GLU A 75 -9.87 -11.14 6.80
N PRO A 76 -10.15 -12.05 7.77
CA PRO A 76 -9.28 -12.27 8.90
C PRO A 76 -7.88 -12.71 8.44
N ARG A 77 -6.86 -12.34 9.22
CA ARG A 77 -5.47 -12.68 8.92
C ARG A 77 -5.08 -13.98 9.60
N GLU A 78 -4.36 -14.84 8.89
CA GLU A 78 -3.73 -16.02 9.51
C GLU A 78 -2.76 -15.54 10.60
N THR A 79 -2.80 -16.18 11.77
CA THR A 79 -1.89 -15.88 12.86
C THR A 79 -0.94 -17.04 13.14
N ARG A 80 0.27 -16.72 13.57
CA ARG A 80 1.27 -17.71 14.00
C ARG A 80 2.10 -17.20 15.16
N ASN A 81 2.35 -18.08 16.11
CA ASN A 81 3.24 -17.79 17.23
C ASN A 81 4.69 -18.09 16.88
N PHE A 82 5.57 -17.11 17.09
CA PHE A 82 7.02 -17.26 17.05
C PHE A 82 7.56 -16.83 18.41
N ASN A 83 8.28 -17.72 19.11
CA ASN A 83 8.84 -17.44 20.44
C ASN A 83 7.80 -16.87 21.43
N HIS A 84 6.59 -17.46 21.46
CA HIS A 84 5.45 -17.04 22.29
C HIS A 84 4.86 -15.65 21.98
N ILE A 85 5.24 -15.04 20.85
CA ILE A 85 4.66 -13.79 20.36
C ILE A 85 3.80 -14.11 19.13
N SER A 86 2.56 -13.62 19.11
CA SER A 86 1.66 -13.76 17.96
C SER A 86 1.99 -12.73 16.88
N TYR A 87 1.86 -13.16 15.62
CA TYR A 87 2.06 -12.36 14.41
C TYR A 87 0.93 -12.65 13.43
N VAL A 88 0.53 -11.65 12.65
CA VAL A 88 -0.40 -11.79 11.52
C VAL A 88 0.39 -12.00 10.22
N MET A 89 -0.12 -12.86 9.35
CA MET A 89 0.40 -13.08 8.00
C MET A 89 -0.22 -12.07 7.04
N GLU A 90 0.64 -11.37 6.31
CA GLU A 90 0.25 -10.38 5.30
C GLU A 90 0.76 -10.80 3.93
N LYS A 91 -0.13 -10.72 2.94
CA LYS A 91 0.17 -11.10 1.55
C LYS A 91 0.81 -9.92 0.82
N ALA A 92 1.76 -10.25 -0.03
CA ALA A 92 2.39 -9.27 -0.90
C ALA A 92 1.36 -8.52 -1.77
N LEU A 93 1.61 -7.24 -1.99
CA LEU A 93 0.74 -6.36 -2.77
C LEU A 93 1.54 -5.77 -3.94
N GLY A 94 1.15 -6.13 -5.15
CA GLY A 94 1.71 -5.57 -6.38
C GLY A 94 0.63 -4.97 -7.26
N GLY A 95 1.06 -4.28 -8.32
CA GLY A 95 0.18 -3.73 -9.34
C GLY A 95 0.61 -4.11 -10.75
N ASP A 96 -0.28 -3.90 -11.72
CA ASP A 96 0.12 -3.93 -13.13
C ASP A 96 0.97 -2.71 -13.48
N PHE A 97 0.63 -1.56 -12.91
CA PHE A 97 1.34 -0.30 -13.09
C PHE A 97 1.73 0.33 -11.74
N ALA A 98 2.89 0.99 -11.71
CA ALA A 98 3.29 1.90 -10.64
C ALA A 98 3.54 3.28 -11.23
N LEU A 99 2.85 4.29 -10.70
CA LEU A 99 3.10 5.71 -11.01
C LEU A 99 3.89 6.30 -9.85
N ILE A 100 5.13 6.72 -10.09
CA ILE A 100 6.00 7.26 -9.05
C ILE A 100 6.59 8.61 -9.46
N LYS A 101 7.01 9.38 -8.46
CA LYS A 101 7.62 10.70 -8.62
C LYS A 101 9.06 10.72 -8.12
N GLY A 102 9.99 10.97 -9.03
CA GLY A 102 11.40 11.20 -8.77
C GLY A 102 11.77 12.69 -8.74
N TRP A 103 12.96 13.00 -8.22
CA TRP A 103 13.53 14.35 -8.34
C TRP A 103 14.38 14.48 -9.60
N LYS A 104 15.33 13.56 -9.80
CA LYS A 104 16.17 13.49 -11.00
C LYS A 104 16.09 12.10 -11.60
N GLY A 105 16.08 12.01 -12.92
CA GLY A 105 16.20 10.74 -13.64
C GLY A 105 17.22 10.85 -14.77
N ASP A 106 17.72 9.72 -15.27
CA ASP A 106 18.46 9.66 -16.53
C ASP A 106 17.73 8.82 -17.58
N SER A 107 18.28 8.76 -18.80
CA SER A 107 17.69 8.01 -19.92
C SER A 107 17.71 6.48 -19.75
N LEU A 108 18.49 5.96 -18.79
CA LEU A 108 18.55 4.53 -18.47
C LEU A 108 17.55 4.13 -17.39
N GLY A 109 16.86 5.11 -16.78
CA GLY A 109 15.87 4.87 -15.74
C GLY A 109 16.43 4.91 -14.32
N ASN A 110 17.66 5.38 -14.10
CA ASN A 110 18.14 5.66 -12.75
C ASN A 110 17.38 6.85 -12.19
N VAL A 111 16.93 6.76 -10.93
CA VAL A 111 16.10 7.81 -10.30
C VAL A 111 16.64 8.17 -8.92
N ILE A 112 16.73 9.47 -8.65
CA ILE A 112 17.08 10.03 -7.34
C ILE A 112 15.83 10.70 -6.74
N PHE A 113 15.53 10.39 -5.48
CA PHE A 113 14.48 11.06 -4.69
C PHE A 113 15.07 12.13 -3.77
N ARG A 114 14.28 13.17 -3.44
CA ARG A 114 14.73 14.31 -2.63
C ARG A 114 13.96 14.42 -1.31
N LYS A 115 14.66 14.35 -0.19
CA LYS A 115 14.08 14.48 1.16
C LYS A 115 12.95 13.45 1.37
N THR A 116 11.84 13.87 1.98
CA THR A 116 10.70 13.03 2.37
C THR A 116 9.82 12.58 1.20
N SER A 117 10.01 13.12 -0.02
CA SER A 117 9.25 12.69 -1.19
C SER A 117 9.57 11.26 -1.63
N ARG A 118 10.63 10.65 -1.07
CA ARG A 118 11.00 9.25 -1.32
C ARG A 118 9.94 8.24 -0.87
N ASN A 119 9.20 8.55 0.20
CA ASN A 119 8.15 7.76 0.85
C ASN A 119 7.82 6.38 0.22
N PHE A 120 6.62 6.20 -0.33
CA PHE A 120 6.21 4.97 -1.01
C PHE A 120 6.78 4.83 -2.42
N ASN A 121 7.23 5.94 -3.04
CA ASN A 121 7.78 5.93 -4.40
C ASN A 121 8.87 4.87 -4.59
N GLN A 122 9.78 4.72 -3.61
CA GLN A 122 10.89 3.77 -3.73
C GLN A 122 10.42 2.30 -3.72
N VAL A 123 9.44 1.94 -2.87
CA VAL A 123 8.94 0.55 -2.79
C VAL A 123 8.00 0.24 -3.95
N MET A 124 7.15 1.19 -4.35
CA MET A 124 6.25 1.05 -5.49
C MET A 124 7.00 0.88 -6.82
N ALA A 125 8.16 1.53 -6.98
CA ALA A 125 8.99 1.43 -8.18
C ALA A 125 9.34 -0.01 -8.59
N LYS A 126 9.36 -0.93 -7.61
CA LYS A 126 9.78 -2.32 -7.76
C LYS A 126 8.61 -3.30 -7.75
N ALA A 127 7.40 -2.83 -7.47
CA ALA A 127 6.25 -3.67 -7.15
C ALA A 127 5.18 -3.67 -8.24
N ALA A 128 5.58 -3.45 -9.49
CA ALA A 128 4.67 -3.49 -10.63
C ALA A 128 5.31 -4.09 -11.88
N LYS A 129 4.47 -4.55 -12.82
CA LYS A 129 4.93 -5.03 -14.13
C LYS A 129 5.51 -3.89 -14.97
N VAL A 130 4.90 -2.71 -14.90
CA VAL A 130 5.35 -1.50 -15.60
C VAL A 130 5.42 -0.33 -14.60
N THR A 131 6.61 0.27 -14.46
CA THR A 131 6.80 1.46 -13.62
C THR A 131 6.98 2.68 -14.51
N ILE A 132 6.15 3.71 -14.29
CA ILE A 132 6.21 5.01 -14.97
C ILE A 132 6.67 6.04 -13.95
N VAL A 133 7.73 6.77 -14.28
CA VAL A 133 8.34 7.75 -13.37
C VAL A 133 8.24 9.15 -13.96
N GLU A 134 7.55 10.07 -13.28
CA GLU A 134 7.71 11.50 -13.53
C GLU A 134 8.96 12.02 -12.80
N VAL A 135 9.80 12.83 -13.45
CA VAL A 135 10.96 13.46 -12.83
C VAL A 135 10.95 14.96 -13.05
N LEU A 136 11.41 15.72 -12.05
CA LEU A 136 11.56 17.18 -12.18
C LEU A 136 12.71 17.57 -13.10
N MET A 137 13.72 16.71 -13.26
CA MET A 137 14.92 16.99 -14.04
C MET A 137 15.44 15.72 -14.70
N LEU A 138 15.55 15.75 -16.02
CA LEU A 138 16.21 14.71 -16.79
C LEU A 138 17.69 15.05 -16.94
N LEU A 139 18.56 14.14 -16.51
CA LEU A 139 20.00 14.24 -16.67
C LEU A 139 20.38 13.62 -18.02
N LEU A 140 21.00 14.43 -18.87
CA LEU A 140 21.59 13.96 -20.12
C LEU A 140 23.04 13.58 -19.83
N PHE A 141 23.44 12.38 -20.25
CA PHE A 141 24.85 12.03 -20.31
C PHE A 141 25.50 12.90 -21.39
N VAL A 142 26.37 13.82 -20.99
CA VAL A 142 27.29 14.49 -21.91
C VAL A 142 28.54 13.61 -21.93
N GLY A 143 28.63 12.77 -22.96
CA GLY A 143 29.82 11.99 -23.27
C GLY A 143 30.86 12.80 -24.03
#